data_AF-A0A957V8B4-F1
#
_entry.id   AF-A0A957V8B4-F1
#
_cell.length_a   1.000
_cell.length_b   1.000
_cell.length_c   1.000
_cell.angle_alpha   90.00
_cell.angle_beta   90.00
_cell.angle_gamma   90.00
#
_symmetry.space_group_name_H-M   'P 1'
#
loop_
_entity.id
_entity.type
_entity.pdbx_description
1 polymer ?
#
loop_
_entity_poly.entity_id
_entity_poly.type
_entity_poly.pdbx_seq_one_letter_code
_entity_poly.pdbx_strand_id
1 'polypeptide(L)'
;SSHIKTMHKPLRVHKATLADGSSAFSSSGSPTDCVALVMGGVLGIVPDLVVAGVNAGHNLGVDVTYSGTVACAMEAVIKGVPGIAVSTSYL
;
A
#
# COMPACT_ATOMS: atom_id res chain seq x y z
N SER A 1 -11.60 3.89 -1.07
CA SER A 1 -11.04 3.61 -2.41
C SER A 1 -10.68 2.15 -2.51
N SER A 2 -11.40 1.42 -3.37
CA SER A 2 -11.05 0.06 -3.82
C SER A 2 -9.84 0.11 -4.77
N HIS A 3 -9.37 -1.04 -5.25
CA HIS A 3 -8.15 -1.39 -6.02
C HIS A 3 -7.86 -0.53 -7.27
N ILE A 4 -7.73 0.79 -7.10
CA ILE A 4 -7.62 1.78 -8.17
C ILE A 4 -6.17 2.02 -8.54
N LYS A 5 -5.85 1.98 -9.84
CA LYS A 5 -4.54 2.37 -10.38
C LYS A 5 -4.61 3.73 -11.06
N THR A 6 -3.64 4.59 -10.78
CA THR A 6 -3.52 5.88 -11.47
C THR A 6 -2.89 5.68 -12.84
N MET A 7 -3.69 5.81 -13.90
CA MET A 7 -3.24 5.63 -15.30
C MET A 7 -3.29 6.92 -16.15
N HIS A 8 -3.99 7.96 -15.68
CA HIS A 8 -4.27 9.17 -16.46
C HIS A 8 -3.26 10.31 -16.23
N LYS A 9 -2.29 10.12 -15.32
CA LYS A 9 -1.25 11.10 -15.00
C LYS A 9 0.02 10.39 -14.50
N PRO A 10 1.19 11.03 -14.59
CA PRO A 10 2.41 10.50 -13.99
C PRO A 10 2.29 10.39 -12.47
N LEU A 11 2.89 9.33 -11.92
CA LEU A 11 3.07 9.14 -10.48
C LEU A 11 4.40 9.75 -10.03
N ARG A 12 4.41 10.37 -8.85
CA ARG A 12 5.62 10.94 -8.22
C ARG A 12 5.88 10.25 -6.89
N VAL A 13 7.17 10.14 -6.56
CA VAL A 13 7.65 9.65 -5.26
C VAL A 13 8.48 10.75 -4.62
N HIS A 14 8.23 10.99 -3.33
CA HIS A 14 8.91 12.01 -2.55
C HIS A 14 9.48 11.37 -1.28
N LYS A 15 10.64 11.87 -0.82
CA LYS A 15 11.12 11.53 0.53
C LYS A 15 10.19 12.14 1.57
N ALA A 16 9.95 11.41 2.64
CA ALA A 16 9.15 11.83 3.78
C ALA A 16 9.85 11.42 5.08
N THR A 17 9.42 12.02 6.18
CA THR A 17 9.86 11.67 7.53
C THR A 17 8.62 11.31 8.33
N LEU A 18 8.63 10.15 8.98
CA LEU A 18 7.54 9.72 9.84
C LEU A 18 7.55 10.47 11.18
N ALA A 19 6.47 10.34 11.95
CA ALA A 19 6.33 11.01 13.25
C ALA A 19 7.42 10.62 14.27
N ASP A 20 7.99 9.43 14.13
CA ASP A 20 9.10 8.94 14.96
C ASP A 20 10.48 9.37 14.46
N GLY A 21 10.55 10.17 13.39
CA GLY A 21 11.80 10.65 12.79
C GLY A 21 12.43 9.71 11.76
N SER A 22 11.86 8.52 11.53
CA SER A 22 12.38 7.58 10.54
C SER A 22 12.12 8.05 9.09
N SER A 23 12.99 7.61 8.17
CA SER A 23 12.88 7.94 6.75
C SER A 23 11.79 7.10 6.07
N ALA A 24 11.01 7.75 5.20
CA ALA A 24 9.97 7.11 4.42
C ALA A 24 9.89 7.70 3.01
N PHE A 25 8.99 7.13 2.20
CA PHE A 25 8.61 7.67 0.91
C PHE A 25 7.10 7.85 0.84
N SER A 26 6.65 8.93 0.21
CA SER A 26 5.25 9.17 -0.12
C SER A 26 5.06 9.17 -1.63
N SER A 27 3.85 8.82 -2.08
CA SER A 27 3.49 8.86 -3.50
C SER A 27 2.26 9.73 -3.74
N SER A 28 2.17 10.29 -4.95
CA SER A 28 0.97 11.01 -5.42
C SER A 28 -0.16 10.08 -5.90
N GLY A 29 0.03 8.76 -5.81
CA GLY A 29 -0.91 7.74 -6.28
C GLY A 29 -1.88 7.24 -5.21
N SER A 30 -2.64 6.19 -5.56
CA SER A 30 -3.46 5.43 -4.63
C SER A 30 -2.58 4.54 -3.73
N PRO A 31 -3.15 3.96 -2.66
CA PRO A 31 -2.43 2.96 -1.85
C PRO A 31 -1.84 1.81 -2.68
N THR A 32 -2.58 1.28 -3.67
CA THR A 32 -2.07 0.21 -4.54
C THR A 32 -1.01 0.68 -5.54
N ASP A 33 -1.01 1.97 -5.90
CA ASP A 33 0.06 2.55 -6.71
C ASP A 33 1.37 2.58 -5.91
N CYS A 34 1.34 2.85 -4.61
CA CYS A 34 2.53 2.82 -3.75
C CYS A 34 3.25 1.46 -3.82
N VAL A 35 2.50 0.36 -3.70
CA VAL A 35 3.06 -1.00 -3.80
C VAL A 35 3.58 -1.27 -5.21
N ALA A 36 2.79 -0.96 -6.24
CA ALA A 36 3.21 -1.20 -7.63
C ALA A 36 4.46 -0.40 -8.05
N LEU A 37 4.62 0.83 -7.56
CA LEU A 37 5.80 1.65 -7.83
C LEU A 37 7.06 1.01 -7.23
N VAL A 38 6.99 0.56 -5.97
CA VAL A 38 8.12 -0.11 -5.30
C VAL A 38 8.44 -1.43 -5.99
N MET A 39 7.43 -2.26 -6.25
CA MET A 39 7.59 -3.53 -6.98
C MET A 39 8.07 -3.33 -8.43
N GLY A 40 7.79 -2.17 -9.02
CA GLY A 40 8.29 -1.74 -10.33
C GLY A 40 9.73 -1.20 -10.30
N GLY A 41 10.39 -1.23 -9.13
CA GLY A 41 11.80 -0.89 -8.99
C GLY A 41 12.11 0.59 -8.78
N VAL A 42 11.12 1.45 -8.50
CA VAL A 42 11.37 2.91 -8.32
C VAL A 42 12.37 3.22 -7.21
N LEU A 43 12.48 2.33 -6.21
CA LEU A 43 13.40 2.45 -5.10
C LEU A 43 14.63 1.52 -5.22
N GLY A 44 14.74 0.74 -6.29
CA GLY A 44 15.83 -0.22 -6.48
C GLY A 44 15.88 -1.37 -5.46
N ILE A 45 14.75 -1.62 -4.77
CA ILE A 45 14.61 -2.70 -3.79
C ILE A 45 13.50 -3.66 -4.22
N VAL A 46 13.64 -4.93 -3.84
CA VAL A 46 12.55 -5.92 -3.88
C VAL A 46 12.21 -6.28 -2.43
N PRO A 47 11.02 -5.93 -1.92
CA PRO A 47 10.63 -6.29 -0.56
C PRO A 47 10.46 -7.81 -0.40
N ASP A 48 10.85 -8.35 0.75
CA ASP A 48 10.54 -9.74 1.12
C ASP A 48 9.12 -9.90 1.68
N LEU A 49 8.50 -8.80 2.11
CA LEU A 49 7.16 -8.75 2.70
C LEU A 49 6.57 -7.34 2.51
N VAL A 50 5.27 -7.27 2.25
CA VAL A 50 4.51 -6.01 2.28
C VAL A 50 3.47 -6.07 3.40
N VAL A 51 3.50 -5.09 4.29
CA VAL A 51 2.49 -4.91 5.35
C VAL A 51 1.73 -3.61 5.08
N ALA A 52 0.41 -3.72 4.89
CA ALA A 52 -0.48 -2.60 4.68
C ALA A 52 -1.33 -2.36 5.94
N GLY A 53 -1.18 -1.20 6.58
CA GLY A 53 -1.92 -0.86 7.80
C GLY A 53 -1.16 0.06 8.76
N VAL A 54 -1.63 0.24 9.99
CA VAL A 54 -2.88 -0.31 10.55
C VAL A 54 -4.07 0.56 10.14
N ASN A 55 -5.05 -0.03 9.44
CA ASN A 55 -6.26 0.70 9.07
C ASN A 55 -7.16 0.93 10.28
N ALA A 56 -7.63 2.17 10.48
CA ALA A 56 -8.66 2.49 11.47
C ALA A 56 -10.03 2.06 10.94
N GLY A 57 -10.61 1.01 11.52
CA GLY A 57 -11.83 0.37 11.07
C GLY A 57 -11.57 -0.99 10.43
N HIS A 58 -12.53 -1.90 10.60
CA HIS A 58 -12.42 -3.28 10.13
C HIS A 58 -12.47 -3.42 8.60
N ASN A 59 -11.91 -4.52 8.10
CA ASN A 59 -12.20 -5.01 6.74
C ASN A 59 -12.66 -6.46 6.86
N LEU A 60 -13.98 -6.67 7.01
CA LEU A 60 -14.58 -7.98 7.25
C LEU A 60 -15.53 -8.36 6.11
N GLY A 61 -15.60 -9.66 5.81
CA GLY A 61 -16.51 -10.18 4.79
C GLY A 61 -16.36 -9.49 3.44
N VAL A 62 -17.44 -8.90 2.93
CA VAL A 62 -17.47 -8.27 1.60
C VAL A 62 -16.68 -6.96 1.53
N ASP A 63 -16.45 -6.28 2.65
CA ASP A 63 -15.71 -5.02 2.71
C ASP A 63 -14.27 -5.18 2.24
N VAL A 64 -13.73 -6.40 2.37
CA VAL A 64 -12.41 -6.81 1.88
C VAL A 64 -12.24 -6.49 0.39
N THR A 65 -13.31 -6.62 -0.41
CA THR A 65 -13.25 -6.40 -1.86
C THR A 65 -13.10 -4.92 -2.27
N TYR A 66 -13.42 -3.99 -1.37
CA TYR A 66 -13.29 -2.55 -1.60
C TYR A 66 -12.26 -1.85 -0.70
N SER A 67 -11.55 -2.60 0.14
CA SER A 67 -10.53 -2.07 1.04
C SER A 67 -9.23 -1.76 0.32
N GLY A 68 -8.77 -0.51 0.44
CA GLY A 68 -7.44 -0.10 -0.02
C GLY A 68 -6.31 -0.81 0.72
N THR A 69 -6.49 -1.09 2.02
CA THR A 69 -5.52 -1.81 2.86
C THR A 69 -5.32 -3.24 2.36
N VAL A 70 -6.42 -3.94 2.08
CA VAL A 70 -6.38 -5.30 1.51
C VAL A 70 -5.82 -5.26 0.10
N ALA A 71 -6.23 -4.29 -0.72
CA ALA A 71 -5.76 -4.16 -2.10
C ALA A 71 -4.24 -3.96 -2.17
N CYS A 72 -3.62 -3.25 -1.23
CA CYS A 72 -2.16 -3.14 -1.13
C CYS A 72 -1.47 -4.49 -0.89
N ALA A 73 -1.96 -5.27 0.08
CA ALA A 73 -1.43 -6.60 0.37
C ALA A 73 -1.63 -7.54 -0.83
N MET A 74 -2.79 -7.46 -1.50
CA MET A 74 -3.08 -8.24 -2.70
C MET A 74 -2.14 -7.89 -3.86
N GLU A 75 -1.83 -6.62 -4.08
CA GLU A 75 -0.88 -6.19 -5.12
C GLU A 75 0.50 -6.82 -4.92
N ALA A 76 0.97 -6.92 -3.68
CA ALA A 76 2.23 -7.59 -3.38
C ALA A 76 2.17 -9.08 -3.75
N VAL A 77 1.09 -9.75 -3.35
CA VAL A 77 0.87 -11.18 -3.64
C VAL A 77 0.81 -11.45 -5.15
N ILE A 78 0.14 -10.60 -5.92
CA ILE A 78 0.09 -10.66 -7.39
C ILE A 78 1.50 -10.56 -7.99
N LYS A 79 2.40 -9.81 -7.35
CA LYS A 79 3.81 -9.66 -7.75
C LYS A 79 4.76 -10.71 -7.15
N GLY A 80 4.23 -11.73 -6.48
CA GLY A 80 5.00 -12.84 -5.93
C GLY A 80 5.66 -12.57 -4.57
N VAL A 81 5.27 -11.48 -3.89
CA VAL A 81 5.75 -11.14 -2.55
C VAL A 81 4.64 -11.35 -1.52
N PRO A 82 4.91 -11.99 -0.37
CA PRO A 82 3.93 -12.10 0.70
C PRO A 82 3.33 -10.74 1.10
N GLY A 83 2.01 -10.71 1.33
CA GLY A 83 1.28 -9.51 1.69
C GLY A 83 0.43 -9.72 2.95
N ILE A 84 0.48 -8.76 3.89
CA ILE A 84 -0.36 -8.74 5.10
C ILE A 84 -1.14 -7.43 5.13
N ALA A 85 -2.46 -7.53 5.34
CA ALA A 85 -3.31 -6.38 5.64
C ALA A 85 -3.66 -6.38 7.13
N VAL A 86 -3.44 -5.26 7.82
CA VAL A 86 -3.70 -5.11 9.26
C VAL A 86 -4.70 -3.99 9.49
N SER A 87 -5.77 -4.30 10.23
CA SER A 87 -6.84 -3.37 10.56
C SER A 87 -7.17 -3.46 12.05
N THR A 88 -7.52 -2.33 12.66
CA THR A 88 -7.96 -2.25 14.06
C THR A 88 -9.41 -1.82 14.16
N SER A 89 -10.10 -2.36 15.16
CA SER A 89 -11.51 -2.09 15.46
C SER A 89 -11.73 -0.83 16.30
N TYR A 90 -10.66 -0.29 16.88
CA TYR A 90 -10.76 0.75 17.90
C TYR A 90 -10.57 2.15 17.29
N LEU A 91 -11.61 2.97 17.46
CA LEU A 91 -11.53 4.37 17.84
C LEU A 91 -12.25 4.52 19.18
#